data_AF-A0A1T4XY29-F1
#
_entry.id   AF-A0A1T4XY29-F1
#
_cell.length_a   1.000
_cell.length_b   1.000
_cell.length_c   1.000
_cell.angle_alpha   90.00
_cell.angle_beta   90.00
_cell.angle_gamma   90.00
#
_symmetry.space_group_name_H-M   'P 1'
#
loop_
_entity.id
_entity.type
_entity.pdbx_description
1 polymer ?
#
loop_
_entity_poly.entity_id
_entity_poly.type
_entity_poly.pdbx_seq_one_letter_code
_entity_poly.pdbx_strand_id
1 'polypeptide(L)'
;MYTFERFYYFRPYRGKSNYWLNRYGEGAISSHQKATLYTATGAADQRLQVHKVDGGCQLISALSTDFKDETKMFGLNIYGSKAGSVCDFFPVYNNFDDALIDLLTVDAANSLYRIKLIKHNLYLTPASNANNAGLTWETASNADNQVWQLCASQSSGGSSGGDSTNSGGGVGPYGDYVYPTVSRKYSRTYSYSHPAMDIRDIAQDHNVYAIADGIVAYTQNSSGSWKPGTTSHDNTMESMGNCIAINHVNPFNGHSDNRSGAYARSIYMHMAENPTVRPGDTVKKGQIIGTIGTTGVSSANHLHFSISVGNGSSLAPGQTGWIQIKFLPDFNPVYAFPEYSL
;
A
#
# COMPACT_ATOMS: atom_id res chain seq x y z
N MET A 1 12.40 -7.57 -4.88
CA MET A 1 12.98 -8.06 -3.60
C MET A 1 12.08 -7.65 -2.45
N TYR A 2 11.77 -8.53 -1.50
CA TYR A 2 10.97 -8.17 -0.32
C TYR A 2 11.82 -7.39 0.69
N THR A 3 11.15 -6.70 1.60
CA THR A 3 11.74 -6.03 2.76
C THR A 3 11.14 -6.61 4.04
N PHE A 4 11.95 -6.68 5.09
CA PHE A 4 11.47 -7.06 6.40
C PHE A 4 10.49 -6.03 6.97
N GLU A 5 9.66 -6.49 7.91
CA GLU A 5 8.62 -5.73 8.60
C GLU A 5 7.52 -5.17 7.70
N ARG A 6 7.47 -5.60 6.44
CA ARG A 6 6.45 -5.19 5.47
C ARG A 6 5.43 -6.28 5.22
N PHE A 7 4.18 -5.87 5.00
CA PHE A 7 3.07 -6.75 4.66
C PHE A 7 3.02 -7.05 3.16
N TYR A 8 2.69 -8.30 2.85
CA TYR A 8 2.50 -8.78 1.48
C TYR A 8 1.30 -9.73 1.41
N TYR A 9 0.77 -9.84 0.20
CA TYR A 9 -0.14 -10.89 -0.22
C TYR A 9 0.67 -11.97 -0.96
N PHE A 10 0.36 -13.23 -0.70
CA PHE A 10 1.12 -14.36 -1.25
C PHE A 10 0.25 -15.08 -2.28
N ARG A 11 0.66 -15.02 -3.54
CA ARG A 11 -0.06 -15.61 -4.67
C ARG A 11 0.70 -16.81 -5.22
N PRO A 12 0.07 -17.99 -5.38
CA PRO A 12 0.69 -19.07 -6.12
C PRO A 12 1.03 -18.62 -7.55
N TYR A 13 2.27 -18.82 -7.96
CA TYR A 13 2.73 -18.42 -9.30
C TYR A 13 2.09 -19.30 -10.39
N ARG A 14 1.90 -20.60 -10.10
CA ARG A 14 1.32 -21.57 -11.01
C ARG A 14 0.02 -21.07 -11.65
N GLY A 15 0.04 -20.92 -12.97
CA GLY A 15 -1.12 -20.55 -13.78
C GLY A 15 -1.67 -19.13 -13.58
N LYS A 16 -0.87 -18.19 -13.02
CA LYS A 16 -1.32 -16.83 -12.67
C LYS A 16 -2.57 -16.86 -11.80
N SER A 17 -2.47 -17.54 -10.65
CA SER A 17 -3.60 -17.75 -9.74
C SER A 17 -4.38 -16.47 -9.45
N ASN A 18 -5.71 -16.57 -9.42
CA ASN A 18 -6.59 -15.51 -8.92
C ASN A 18 -6.85 -15.65 -7.41
N TYR A 19 -6.17 -16.58 -6.75
CA TYR A 19 -6.31 -16.87 -5.34
C TYR A 19 -5.05 -16.48 -4.56
N TRP A 20 -5.24 -16.23 -3.28
CA TRP A 20 -4.25 -15.69 -2.37
C TRP A 20 -4.22 -16.52 -1.11
N LEU A 21 -3.05 -16.66 -0.50
CA LEU A 21 -2.94 -17.22 0.83
C LEU A 21 -3.90 -16.48 1.77
N ASN A 22 -4.66 -17.26 2.51
CA ASN A 22 -5.76 -16.80 3.34
C ASN A 22 -5.85 -17.65 4.61
N ARG A 23 -6.15 -17.02 5.74
CA ARG A 23 -6.60 -17.73 6.95
C ARG A 23 -8.00 -18.30 6.73
N TYR A 24 -8.21 -19.60 6.98
CA TYR A 24 -9.54 -20.22 6.89
C TYR A 24 -10.47 -19.78 8.03
N GLY A 25 -11.67 -19.36 7.68
CA GLY A 25 -12.70 -18.88 8.61
C GLY A 25 -12.79 -17.35 8.63
N GLU A 26 -13.39 -16.82 9.68
CA GLU A 26 -13.69 -15.40 9.85
C GLU A 26 -13.45 -14.94 11.31
N GLY A 27 -13.57 -13.64 11.58
CA GLY A 27 -13.44 -13.09 12.93
C GLY A 27 -12.00 -12.97 13.43
N ALA A 28 -11.79 -13.04 14.74
CA ALA A 28 -10.46 -12.99 15.32
C ALA A 28 -9.61 -14.23 14.95
N ILE A 29 -8.30 -14.04 14.84
CA ILE A 29 -7.38 -15.16 14.61
C ILE A 29 -7.32 -16.06 15.85
N SER A 30 -7.22 -17.36 15.63
CA SER A 30 -7.12 -18.37 16.69
C SER A 30 -6.15 -19.47 16.31
N SER A 31 -5.67 -20.20 17.32
CA SER A 31 -4.73 -21.32 17.11
C SER A 31 -5.32 -22.39 16.18
N HIS A 32 -4.45 -22.95 15.34
CA HIS A 32 -4.75 -24.05 14.42
C HIS A 32 -5.77 -23.73 13.32
N GLN A 33 -5.94 -22.45 13.00
CA GLN A 33 -6.70 -22.05 11.82
C GLN A 33 -5.90 -22.39 10.56
N LYS A 34 -6.48 -23.20 9.67
CA LYS A 34 -5.78 -23.66 8.46
C LYS A 34 -5.44 -22.48 7.54
N ALA A 35 -4.30 -22.56 6.88
CA ALA A 35 -4.01 -21.72 5.73
C ALA A 35 -4.64 -22.33 4.47
N THR A 36 -5.26 -21.48 3.66
CA THR A 36 -5.98 -21.84 2.43
C THR A 36 -5.66 -20.86 1.32
N LEU A 37 -6.09 -21.17 0.09
CA LEU A 37 -6.23 -20.20 -0.98
C LEU A 37 -7.64 -19.62 -0.98
N TYR A 38 -7.77 -18.31 -1.17
CA TYR A 38 -9.08 -17.66 -1.32
C TYR A 38 -9.05 -16.53 -2.34
N THR A 39 -10.20 -16.20 -2.92
CA THR A 39 -10.33 -15.03 -3.82
C THR A 39 -9.92 -13.75 -3.11
N ALA A 40 -9.41 -12.75 -3.85
CA ALA A 40 -9.03 -11.46 -3.27
C ALA A 40 -10.20 -10.80 -2.52
N THR A 41 -10.00 -10.41 -1.27
CA THR A 41 -10.98 -9.65 -0.47
C THR A 41 -10.42 -8.33 0.03
N GLY A 42 -9.10 -8.12 -0.03
CA GLY A 42 -8.42 -7.00 0.60
C GLY A 42 -8.31 -7.12 2.13
N ALA A 43 -8.87 -8.18 2.72
CA ALA A 43 -8.94 -8.35 4.16
C ALA A 43 -7.58 -8.66 4.79
N ALA A 44 -7.47 -8.39 6.10
CA ALA A 44 -6.29 -8.72 6.89
C ALA A 44 -5.99 -10.23 6.89
N ASP A 45 -6.98 -11.08 6.67
CA ASP A 45 -6.85 -12.54 6.50
C ASP A 45 -5.85 -12.98 5.42
N GLN A 46 -5.57 -12.10 4.46
CA GLN A 46 -4.75 -12.38 3.29
C GLN A 46 -3.40 -11.66 3.31
N ARG A 47 -3.10 -10.93 4.39
CA ARG A 47 -1.87 -10.17 4.55
C ARG A 47 -0.96 -10.80 5.60
N LEU A 48 0.29 -11.03 5.23
CA LEU A 48 1.33 -11.50 6.14
C LEU A 48 2.50 -10.51 6.14
N GLN A 49 3.00 -10.17 7.32
CA GLN A 49 4.25 -9.45 7.50
C GLN A 49 5.42 -10.42 7.35
N VAL A 50 6.43 -10.03 6.59
CA VAL A 50 7.74 -10.73 6.61
C VAL A 50 8.52 -10.21 7.81
N HIS A 51 8.31 -10.82 8.97
CA HIS A 51 8.93 -10.41 10.24
C HIS A 51 10.32 -11.02 10.36
N LYS A 52 11.33 -10.20 10.62
CA LYS A 52 12.72 -10.64 10.74
C LYS A 52 12.95 -11.30 12.08
N VAL A 53 13.56 -12.48 12.07
CA VAL A 53 14.04 -13.18 13.27
C VAL A 53 15.44 -13.74 13.04
N ASP A 54 16.09 -14.22 14.10
CA ASP A 54 17.40 -14.85 13.97
C ASP A 54 17.32 -16.11 13.08
N GLY A 55 18.22 -16.21 12.11
CA GLY A 55 18.27 -17.35 11.19
C GLY A 55 17.25 -17.36 10.05
N GLY A 56 16.35 -16.37 9.96
CA GLY A 56 15.38 -16.30 8.85
C GLY A 56 14.30 -15.25 9.04
N CYS A 57 13.05 -15.65 8.80
CA CYS A 57 11.86 -14.83 9.02
C CYS A 57 10.70 -15.66 9.55
N GLN A 58 9.68 -14.98 10.06
CA GLN A 58 8.37 -15.55 10.31
C GLN A 58 7.35 -14.79 9.46
N LEU A 59 6.31 -15.48 8.98
CA LEU A 59 5.24 -14.86 8.20
C LEU A 59 4.04 -14.61 9.11
N ILE A 60 3.95 -13.39 9.66
CA ILE A 60 3.01 -13.01 10.72
C ILE A 60 1.70 -12.48 10.13
N SER A 61 0.57 -13.00 10.57
CA SER A 61 -0.77 -12.55 10.18
C SER A 61 -1.02 -11.10 10.56
N ALA A 62 -1.60 -10.34 9.63
CA ALA A 62 -2.10 -8.99 9.89
C ALA A 62 -3.29 -8.95 10.87
N LEU A 63 -3.82 -10.12 11.28
CA LEU A 63 -4.82 -10.27 12.34
C LEU A 63 -4.21 -10.32 13.75
N SER A 64 -2.87 -10.35 13.87
CA SER A 64 -2.19 -10.25 15.16
C SER A 64 -2.50 -8.90 15.82
N THR A 65 -2.71 -8.89 17.14
CA THR A 65 -3.19 -7.68 17.83
C THR A 65 -2.07 -6.71 18.24
N ASP A 66 -0.83 -7.19 18.30
CA ASP A 66 0.34 -6.36 18.58
C ASP A 66 1.58 -6.98 17.89
N PHE A 67 2.33 -6.17 17.15
CA PHE A 67 3.55 -6.57 16.42
C PHE A 67 4.83 -6.22 17.20
N LYS A 68 4.71 -5.76 18.45
CA LYS A 68 5.83 -5.55 19.38
C LYS A 68 5.86 -6.57 20.51
N ASP A 69 4.76 -7.30 20.69
CA ASP A 69 4.62 -8.37 21.68
C ASP A 69 4.45 -9.71 20.96
N GLU A 70 5.51 -10.52 20.96
CA GLU A 70 5.54 -11.85 20.32
C GLU A 70 4.44 -12.79 20.84
N THR A 71 3.94 -12.59 22.06
CA THR A 71 2.84 -13.38 22.64
C THR A 71 1.49 -13.11 21.97
N LYS A 72 1.41 -12.04 21.18
CA LYS A 72 0.20 -11.60 20.43
C LYS A 72 0.29 -11.87 18.93
N MET A 73 1.39 -12.44 18.47
CA MET A 73 1.64 -12.71 17.06
C MET A 73 1.22 -14.12 16.66
N PHE A 74 0.47 -14.23 15.57
CA PHE A 74 0.15 -15.49 14.92
C PHE A 74 0.87 -15.56 13.57
N GLY A 75 1.60 -16.63 13.31
CA GLY A 75 2.34 -16.82 12.08
C GLY A 75 1.95 -18.10 11.35
N LEU A 76 2.40 -18.23 10.10
CA LEU A 76 2.37 -19.54 9.43
C LEU A 76 3.20 -20.54 10.23
N ASN A 77 2.61 -21.72 10.41
CA ASN A 77 3.15 -22.75 11.25
C ASN A 77 2.90 -24.14 10.62
N ILE A 78 3.63 -25.14 11.10
CA ILE A 78 3.38 -26.55 10.77
C ILE A 78 2.52 -27.23 11.83
N TYR A 79 1.43 -27.86 11.39
CA TYR A 79 0.70 -28.82 12.22
C TYR A 79 1.10 -30.25 11.84
N GLY A 80 2.07 -30.78 12.59
CA GLY A 80 2.72 -32.07 12.36
C GLY A 80 4.23 -31.90 12.14
N SER A 81 4.88 -32.83 11.44
CA SER A 81 6.35 -32.85 11.35
C SER A 81 6.93 -33.43 10.05
N LYS A 82 6.08 -33.70 9.06
CA LYS A 82 6.48 -34.37 7.81
C LYS A 82 5.77 -33.76 6.59
N ALA A 83 6.22 -34.15 5.40
CA ALA A 83 5.52 -33.80 4.17
C ALA A 83 4.04 -34.22 4.23
N GLY A 84 3.16 -33.35 3.74
CA GLY A 84 1.71 -33.47 3.88
C GLY A 84 1.15 -32.87 5.17
N SER A 85 1.99 -32.37 6.08
CA SER A 85 1.51 -31.64 7.26
C SER A 85 0.79 -30.35 6.87
N VAL A 86 -0.27 -30.05 7.61
CA VAL A 86 -1.10 -28.86 7.36
C VAL A 86 -0.28 -27.61 7.69
N CYS A 87 -0.38 -26.59 6.84
CA CYS A 87 0.03 -25.25 7.23
C CYS A 87 -1.14 -24.57 7.95
N ASP A 88 -0.90 -24.12 9.18
CA ASP A 88 -1.87 -23.42 9.99
C ASP A 88 -1.34 -22.08 10.48
N PHE A 89 -2.21 -21.33 11.14
CA PHE A 89 -1.89 -20.14 11.91
C PHE A 89 -1.83 -20.51 13.38
N PHE A 90 -0.69 -20.24 14.02
CA PHE A 90 -0.46 -20.54 15.43
C PHE A 90 0.38 -19.43 16.08
N PRO A 91 0.30 -19.23 17.41
CA PRO A 91 1.18 -18.28 18.10
C PRO A 91 2.65 -18.60 17.83
N VAL A 92 3.46 -17.57 17.53
CA VAL A 92 4.90 -17.76 17.28
C VAL A 92 5.74 -17.78 18.56
N TYR A 93 5.23 -17.20 19.64
CA TYR A 93 5.85 -17.26 20.96
C TYR A 93 6.03 -18.70 21.45
N ASN A 94 7.24 -19.04 21.91
CA ASN A 94 7.66 -20.40 22.29
C ASN A 94 7.44 -21.48 21.21
N ASN A 95 7.31 -21.07 19.95
CA ASN A 95 7.04 -21.94 18.81
C ASN A 95 7.94 -21.59 17.62
N PHE A 96 9.15 -21.10 17.93
CA PHE A 96 10.06 -20.48 16.97
C PHE A 96 10.38 -21.38 15.78
N ASP A 97 10.77 -22.60 16.08
CA ASP A 97 11.24 -23.62 15.14
C ASP A 97 10.20 -24.06 14.10
N ASP A 98 8.94 -24.11 14.51
CA ASP A 98 7.82 -24.60 13.69
C ASP A 98 7.24 -23.49 12.80
N ALA A 99 7.69 -22.24 13.01
CA ALA A 99 7.35 -21.06 12.24
C ALA A 99 8.56 -20.42 11.50
N LEU A 100 9.78 -20.95 11.67
CA LEU A 100 11.00 -20.38 11.09
C LEU A 100 11.10 -20.66 9.59
N ILE A 101 11.08 -19.59 8.81
CA ILE A 101 10.98 -19.62 7.35
C ILE A 101 12.20 -18.97 6.68
N ASP A 102 12.63 -19.57 5.59
CA ASP A 102 13.54 -18.99 4.60
C ASP A 102 12.77 -18.68 3.30
N LEU A 103 12.83 -17.42 2.85
CA LEU A 103 12.24 -16.97 1.60
C LEU A 103 13.29 -17.06 0.48
N LEU A 104 13.42 -18.27 -0.06
CA LEU A 104 14.39 -18.58 -1.10
C LEU A 104 14.00 -17.88 -2.42
N THR A 105 14.85 -16.98 -2.89
CA THR A 105 14.61 -16.23 -4.13
C THR A 105 14.63 -17.17 -5.34
N VAL A 106 13.57 -17.12 -6.15
CA VAL A 106 13.48 -17.78 -7.46
C VAL A 106 13.72 -16.75 -8.57
N ASP A 107 13.03 -15.61 -8.48
CA ASP A 107 13.18 -14.48 -9.40
C ASP A 107 12.92 -13.18 -8.64
N ALA A 108 13.98 -12.42 -8.36
CA ALA A 108 13.90 -11.18 -7.60
C ALA A 108 13.17 -10.05 -8.34
N ALA A 109 13.21 -10.05 -9.68
CA ALA A 109 12.58 -9.02 -10.51
C ALA A 109 11.06 -9.17 -10.51
N ASN A 110 10.57 -10.41 -10.56
CA ASN A 110 9.15 -10.72 -10.48
C ASN A 110 8.63 -11.00 -9.06
N SER A 111 9.50 -10.87 -8.06
CA SER A 111 9.21 -11.14 -6.64
C SER A 111 8.67 -12.56 -6.42
N LEU A 112 9.33 -13.54 -7.04
CA LEU A 112 9.03 -14.96 -6.92
C LEU A 112 9.98 -15.63 -5.93
N TYR A 113 9.41 -16.39 -4.99
CA TYR A 113 10.13 -17.05 -3.91
C TYR A 113 9.57 -18.44 -3.65
N ARG A 114 10.37 -19.30 -3.05
CA ARG A 114 9.90 -20.49 -2.35
C ARG A 114 9.86 -20.20 -0.85
N ILE A 115 8.77 -20.58 -0.20
CA ILE A 115 8.60 -20.42 1.26
C ILE A 115 9.03 -21.74 1.90
N LYS A 116 10.23 -21.76 2.47
CA LYS A 116 10.81 -22.96 3.05
C LYS A 116 10.70 -22.91 4.57
N LEU A 117 10.04 -23.90 5.17
CA LEU A 117 10.13 -24.16 6.60
C LEU A 117 11.47 -24.80 6.93
N ILE A 118 12.31 -24.07 7.67
CA ILE A 118 13.74 -24.40 7.82
C ILE A 118 13.93 -25.74 8.52
N LYS A 119 13.31 -25.90 9.70
CA LYS A 119 13.49 -27.08 10.56
C LYS A 119 13.23 -28.41 9.86
N HIS A 120 12.17 -28.47 9.06
CA HIS A 120 11.75 -29.70 8.39
C HIS A 120 12.24 -29.81 6.95
N ASN A 121 12.88 -28.77 6.40
CA ASN A 121 13.26 -28.69 4.99
C ASN A 121 12.06 -28.92 4.05
N LEU A 122 10.91 -28.34 4.40
CA LEU A 122 9.65 -28.45 3.65
C LEU A 122 9.26 -27.11 3.02
N TYR A 123 8.38 -27.15 2.04
CA TYR A 123 8.00 -26.01 1.21
C TYR A 123 6.49 -25.84 1.21
N LEU A 124 6.04 -24.59 1.39
CA LEU A 124 4.60 -24.28 1.38
C LEU A 124 4.02 -24.57 -0.01
N THR A 125 3.03 -25.45 -0.05
CA THR A 125 2.47 -25.97 -1.29
C THR A 125 0.94 -25.93 -1.20
N PRO A 126 0.23 -25.31 -2.16
CA PRO A 126 -1.21 -25.43 -2.26
C PRO A 126 -1.60 -26.80 -2.82
N ALA A 127 -2.61 -27.44 -2.21
CA ALA A 127 -3.13 -28.74 -2.67
C ALA A 127 -3.68 -28.67 -4.12
N SER A 128 -4.20 -27.51 -4.52
CA SER A 128 -4.64 -27.22 -5.88
C SER A 128 -4.68 -25.70 -6.13
N ASN A 129 -4.85 -25.29 -7.38
CA ASN A 129 -5.03 -23.88 -7.73
C ASN A 129 -6.53 -23.51 -7.76
N ALA A 130 -7.23 -23.73 -6.66
CA ALA A 130 -8.67 -23.53 -6.54
C ALA A 130 -9.03 -22.73 -5.28
N ASN A 131 -10.22 -22.12 -5.29
CA ASN A 131 -10.76 -21.47 -4.10
C ASN A 131 -10.90 -22.48 -2.96
N ASN A 132 -10.56 -22.07 -1.74
CA ASN A 132 -10.51 -22.89 -0.53
C ASN A 132 -9.52 -24.08 -0.57
N ALA A 133 -8.59 -24.12 -1.52
CA ALA A 133 -7.56 -25.14 -1.51
C ALA A 133 -6.70 -25.03 -0.25
N GLY A 134 -6.51 -26.12 0.49
CA GLY A 134 -5.64 -26.14 1.67
C GLY A 134 -4.17 -25.98 1.31
N LEU A 135 -3.40 -25.40 2.23
CA LEU A 135 -1.94 -25.33 2.13
C LEU A 135 -1.30 -26.38 3.03
N THR A 136 -0.30 -27.08 2.50
CA THR A 136 0.50 -28.07 3.21
C THR A 136 1.99 -27.77 3.09
N TRP A 137 2.78 -28.33 3.99
CA TRP A 137 4.24 -28.35 3.93
C TRP A 137 4.67 -29.63 3.22
N GLU A 138 5.36 -29.52 2.08
CA GLU A 138 5.73 -30.65 1.23
C GLU A 138 7.23 -30.74 0.98
N THR A 139 7.71 -31.90 0.54
CA THR A 139 9.09 -32.02 0.06
C THR A 139 9.33 -31.11 -1.15
N ALA A 140 10.60 -30.72 -1.36
CA ALA A 140 10.97 -29.91 -2.51
C ALA A 140 10.50 -30.54 -3.82
N SER A 141 9.86 -29.74 -4.66
CA SER A 141 9.48 -30.09 -6.02
C SER A 141 10.23 -29.18 -7.01
N ASN A 142 10.51 -29.71 -8.20
CA ASN A 142 11.01 -28.90 -9.31
C ASN A 142 9.86 -28.21 -10.08
N ALA A 143 8.63 -28.30 -9.60
CA ALA A 143 7.47 -27.70 -10.23
C ALA A 143 7.20 -26.28 -9.72
N ASP A 144 6.41 -25.54 -10.48
CA ASP A 144 6.00 -24.16 -10.15
C ASP A 144 4.95 -24.08 -9.02
N ASN A 145 4.46 -25.23 -8.54
CA ASN A 145 3.47 -25.31 -7.47
C ASN A 145 4.01 -24.89 -6.09
N GLN A 146 5.32 -24.70 -5.95
CA GLN A 146 5.95 -24.19 -4.72
C GLN A 146 6.48 -22.76 -4.87
N VAL A 147 6.22 -22.13 -6.02
CA VAL A 147 6.64 -20.77 -6.29
C VAL A 147 5.50 -19.82 -5.92
N TRP A 148 5.83 -18.86 -5.07
CA TRP A 148 4.93 -17.84 -4.55
C TRP A 148 5.40 -16.47 -5.02
N GLN A 149 4.47 -15.69 -5.54
CA GLN A 149 4.68 -14.28 -5.80
C GLN A 149 4.27 -13.48 -4.57
N LEU A 150 5.18 -12.65 -4.06
CA LEU A 150 4.89 -11.67 -3.02
C LEU A 150 4.41 -10.39 -3.69
N CYS A 151 3.16 -10.02 -3.42
CA CYS A 151 2.51 -8.85 -4.00
C CYS A 151 2.23 -7.81 -2.91
N ALA A 152 2.48 -6.53 -3.19
CA ALA A 152 2.10 -5.43 -2.30
C ALA A 152 0.59 -5.10 -2.36
N SER A 153 -0.14 -5.68 -3.31
CA SER A 153 -1.59 -5.53 -3.46
C SER A 153 -2.21 -6.75 -4.14
N GLN A 154 -3.52 -6.95 -3.96
CA GLN A 154 -4.26 -8.02 -4.61
C GLN A 154 -4.86 -7.55 -5.92
N SER A 155 -4.05 -7.52 -6.98
CA SER A 155 -4.53 -7.34 -8.35
C SER A 155 -4.81 -8.71 -8.98
N SER A 156 -6.04 -8.89 -9.50
CA SER A 156 -6.41 -10.08 -10.27
C SER A 156 -5.55 -10.18 -11.53
N GLY A 157 -5.06 -11.39 -11.83
CA GLY A 157 -4.21 -11.62 -12.98
C GLY A 157 -5.00 -11.56 -14.28
N GLY A 158 -4.91 -10.44 -14.99
CA GLY A 158 -5.38 -10.29 -16.38
C GLY A 158 -4.51 -9.24 -17.08
N SER A 159 -3.68 -9.67 -18.03
CA SER A 159 -2.69 -8.83 -18.69
C SER A 159 -3.27 -8.23 -19.97
N SER A 160 -3.18 -6.91 -20.12
CA SER A 160 -3.04 -6.24 -21.43
C SER A 160 -2.49 -4.83 -21.23
N GLY A 161 -1.23 -4.64 -21.60
CA GLY A 161 -0.63 -3.34 -21.96
C GLY A 161 -0.46 -2.31 -20.83
N GLY A 162 0.74 -2.22 -20.27
CA GLY A 162 1.11 -1.13 -19.37
C GLY A 162 2.24 -1.53 -18.44
N ASP A 163 3.40 -0.98 -18.73
CA ASP A 163 4.70 -1.28 -18.17
C ASP A 163 4.87 -0.91 -16.69
N SER A 164 5.74 -1.66 -16.02
CA SER A 164 6.41 -1.41 -14.74
C SER A 164 5.57 -1.34 -13.45
N THR A 165 6.19 -1.82 -12.37
CA THR A 165 5.93 -1.40 -11.00
C THR A 165 5.78 0.11 -10.94
N ASN A 166 4.56 0.63 -11.01
CA ASN A 166 4.32 2.07 -10.93
C ASN A 166 4.50 2.48 -9.46
N SER A 167 5.75 2.45 -9.02
CA SER A 167 6.18 3.07 -7.77
C SER A 167 6.20 4.57 -7.96
N GLY A 168 6.23 5.08 -9.20
CA GLY A 168 6.09 6.49 -9.57
C GLY A 168 6.98 7.38 -8.72
N GLY A 169 6.40 7.97 -7.68
CA GLY A 169 7.13 8.76 -6.69
C GLY A 169 8.01 7.99 -5.71
N GLY A 170 8.05 6.65 -5.71
CA GLY A 170 8.70 5.78 -4.72
C GLY A 170 7.69 5.22 -3.71
N VAL A 171 7.87 3.97 -3.29
CA VAL A 171 6.95 3.31 -2.33
C VAL A 171 7.21 3.84 -0.92
N GLY A 172 6.15 4.18 -0.19
CA GLY A 172 6.26 4.59 1.22
C GLY A 172 6.76 3.46 2.13
N PRO A 173 7.28 3.78 3.34
CA PRO A 173 7.88 2.81 4.27
C PRO A 173 7.03 1.56 4.54
N TYR A 174 5.70 1.69 4.52
CA TYR A 174 4.77 0.60 4.80
C TYR A 174 4.26 -0.13 3.56
N GLY A 175 4.57 0.35 2.35
CA GLY A 175 4.20 -0.33 1.10
C GLY A 175 2.80 -0.04 0.55
N ASP A 176 1.91 0.50 1.38
CA ASP A 176 0.49 0.68 1.07
C ASP A 176 0.22 1.91 0.20
N TYR A 177 1.14 2.86 0.16
CA TYR A 177 1.09 4.08 -0.65
C TYR A 177 2.43 4.34 -1.36
N VAL A 178 2.43 5.29 -2.31
CA VAL A 178 3.62 5.89 -2.91
C VAL A 178 3.72 7.36 -2.52
N TYR A 179 4.92 7.93 -2.59
CA TYR A 179 5.10 9.37 -2.50
C TYR A 179 4.44 10.05 -3.72
N PRO A 180 3.85 11.25 -3.55
CA PRO A 180 3.16 11.95 -4.63
C PRO A 180 4.10 12.51 -5.72
N THR A 181 5.41 12.54 -5.47
CA THR A 181 6.45 12.98 -6.43
C THR A 181 7.72 12.16 -6.23
N VAL A 182 8.68 12.19 -7.15
CA VAL A 182 10.04 11.64 -6.94
C VAL A 182 10.90 12.58 -6.09
N SER A 183 10.64 13.89 -6.15
CA SER A 183 11.28 14.85 -5.25
C SER A 183 11.02 14.47 -3.79
N ARG A 184 12.02 14.70 -2.94
CA ARG A 184 11.95 14.52 -1.48
C ARG A 184 12.26 15.81 -0.72
N LYS A 185 12.30 16.93 -1.43
CA LYS A 185 12.56 18.24 -0.85
C LYS A 185 11.30 19.07 -0.78
N TYR A 186 10.99 19.60 0.38
CA TYR A 186 9.88 20.55 0.54
C TYR A 186 10.40 21.97 0.78
N SER A 187 9.72 22.96 0.24
CA SER A 187 10.00 24.38 0.48
C SER A 187 9.24 24.92 1.68
N ARG A 188 8.11 24.28 2.02
CA ARG A 188 7.26 24.66 3.14
C ARG A 188 6.53 23.43 3.67
N THR A 189 6.41 23.34 4.99
CA THR A 189 5.64 22.27 5.65
C THR A 189 4.29 22.81 6.14
N TYR A 190 3.49 21.91 6.70
CA TYR A 190 2.18 22.22 7.26
C TYR A 190 2.27 23.27 8.37
N SER A 191 1.42 24.28 8.28
CA SER A 191 1.05 25.16 9.37
C SER A 191 -0.45 25.47 9.29
N TYR A 192 -1.03 26.03 10.35
CA TYR A 192 -2.45 26.39 10.34
C TYR A 192 -2.83 27.38 9.21
N SER A 193 -1.89 28.25 8.81
CA SER A 193 -2.06 29.19 7.68
C SER A 193 -1.57 28.64 6.34
N HIS A 194 -0.99 27.44 6.34
CA HIS A 194 -0.48 26.78 5.15
C HIS A 194 -0.75 25.27 5.27
N PRO A 195 -1.98 24.85 4.99
CA PRO A 195 -2.42 23.54 5.38
C PRO A 195 -2.09 22.56 4.24
N ALA A 196 -0.79 22.32 4.04
CA ALA A 196 -0.21 21.35 3.11
C ALA A 196 1.32 21.27 3.28
N MET A 197 1.95 20.36 2.53
CA MET A 197 3.37 20.39 2.23
C MET A 197 3.58 20.90 0.80
N ASP A 198 4.46 21.90 0.64
CA ASP A 198 4.89 22.36 -0.68
C ASP A 198 6.16 21.61 -1.08
N ILE A 199 6.03 20.69 -2.03
CA ILE A 199 7.11 19.83 -2.52
C ILE A 199 7.79 20.51 -3.71
N ARG A 200 9.11 20.65 -3.63
CA ARG A 200 9.93 21.36 -4.63
C ARG A 200 10.07 20.56 -5.91
N ASP A 201 10.04 21.28 -7.01
CA ASP A 201 10.29 20.77 -8.36
C ASP A 201 11.80 20.75 -8.69
N ILE A 202 12.55 19.82 -8.08
CA ILE A 202 14.02 19.75 -8.23
C ILE A 202 14.54 18.40 -8.74
N ALA A 203 13.65 17.42 -8.91
CA ALA A 203 13.99 16.14 -9.52
C ALA A 203 13.91 16.28 -11.05
N GLN A 204 14.56 15.36 -11.78
CA GLN A 204 14.40 15.26 -13.23
C GLN A 204 12.98 14.80 -13.61
N ASP A 205 12.33 14.05 -12.72
CA ASP A 205 10.95 13.63 -12.86
C ASP A 205 10.02 14.66 -12.20
N HIS A 206 9.23 15.33 -13.05
CA HIS A 206 8.26 16.36 -12.67
C HIS A 206 6.85 15.79 -12.49
N ASN A 207 6.65 14.47 -12.57
CA ASN A 207 5.34 13.85 -12.50
C ASN A 207 4.75 13.90 -11.09
N VAL A 208 3.42 13.99 -11.06
CA VAL A 208 2.59 13.88 -9.87
C VAL A 208 1.87 12.54 -9.92
N TYR A 209 1.94 11.81 -8.82
CA TYR A 209 1.48 10.44 -8.71
C TYR A 209 0.34 10.31 -7.69
N ALA A 210 -0.71 9.55 -8.03
CA ALA A 210 -1.73 9.18 -7.08
C ALA A 210 -1.13 8.30 -5.97
N ILE A 211 -1.22 8.74 -4.71
CA ILE A 211 -0.53 8.07 -3.60
C ILE A 211 -1.04 6.64 -3.33
N ALA A 212 -2.29 6.34 -3.69
CA ALA A 212 -2.94 5.05 -3.48
C ALA A 212 -4.06 4.85 -4.50
N ASP A 213 -4.57 3.63 -4.61
CA ASP A 213 -5.81 3.36 -5.35
C ASP A 213 -6.93 4.24 -4.80
N GLY A 214 -7.76 4.79 -5.68
CA GLY A 214 -8.81 5.72 -5.26
C GLY A 214 -9.79 6.07 -6.36
N ILE A 215 -10.76 6.90 -6.00
CA ILE A 215 -11.75 7.48 -6.92
C ILE A 215 -11.62 9.00 -6.84
N VAL A 216 -11.45 9.62 -8.01
CA VAL A 216 -11.34 11.09 -8.13
C VAL A 216 -12.63 11.71 -7.63
N ALA A 217 -12.51 12.60 -6.65
CA ALA A 217 -13.65 13.27 -6.05
C ALA A 217 -13.89 14.65 -6.67
N TYR A 218 -12.81 15.35 -7.03
CA TYR A 218 -12.89 16.72 -7.54
C TYR A 218 -11.72 17.02 -8.47
N THR A 219 -11.98 17.82 -9.50
CA THR A 219 -10.96 18.38 -10.38
C THR A 219 -11.26 19.84 -10.66
N GLN A 220 -10.23 20.66 -10.75
CA GLN A 220 -10.33 22.06 -11.15
C GLN A 220 -9.39 22.33 -12.32
N ASN A 221 -9.93 23.00 -13.34
CA ASN A 221 -9.16 23.58 -14.43
C ASN A 221 -9.08 25.08 -14.19
N SER A 222 -7.87 25.62 -14.04
CA SER A 222 -7.66 27.05 -13.93
C SER A 222 -7.37 27.62 -15.32
N SER A 223 -8.19 28.57 -15.77
CA SER A 223 -7.97 29.31 -17.01
C SER A 223 -7.19 30.61 -16.80
N GLY A 224 -6.77 30.91 -15.56
CA GLY A 224 -6.18 32.20 -15.25
C GLY A 224 -4.72 32.30 -15.65
N SER A 225 -4.36 33.42 -16.28
CA SER A 225 -2.96 33.78 -16.55
C SER A 225 -2.34 34.38 -15.28
N TRP A 226 -1.88 33.52 -14.37
CA TRP A 226 -1.26 33.92 -13.10
C TRP A 226 0.26 33.98 -13.23
N LYS A 227 0.89 35.01 -12.67
CA LYS A 227 2.36 35.11 -12.59
C LYS A 227 2.82 34.73 -11.18
N PRO A 228 4.06 34.23 -11.01
CA PRO A 228 4.64 34.02 -9.69
C PRO A 228 4.45 35.23 -8.77
N GLY A 229 3.88 35.01 -7.58
CA GLY A 229 3.63 36.06 -6.58
C GLY A 229 2.33 36.85 -6.78
N THR A 230 1.39 36.37 -7.62
CA THR A 230 0.05 36.98 -7.72
C THR A 230 -0.76 36.71 -6.45
N THR A 231 -1.37 37.73 -5.85
CA THR A 231 -2.16 37.61 -4.59
C THR A 231 -3.65 37.92 -4.76
N SER A 232 -4.12 38.20 -5.98
CA SER A 232 -5.44 38.81 -6.20
C SER A 232 -6.64 37.89 -5.93
N HIS A 233 -6.43 36.65 -5.48
CA HIS A 233 -7.48 35.67 -5.16
C HIS A 233 -7.09 34.76 -3.99
N ASP A 234 -6.27 35.26 -3.05
CA ASP A 234 -5.89 34.49 -1.86
C ASP A 234 -7.13 33.99 -1.10
N ASN A 235 -7.13 32.71 -0.71
CA ASN A 235 -8.21 32.01 -0.03
C ASN A 235 -9.48 31.72 -0.86
N THR A 236 -9.43 31.83 -2.19
CA THR A 236 -10.50 31.35 -3.08
C THR A 236 -10.12 30.02 -3.74
N MET A 237 -11.09 29.31 -4.35
CA MET A 237 -10.82 28.05 -5.06
C MET A 237 -9.86 28.26 -6.23
N GLU A 238 -9.91 29.41 -6.91
CA GLU A 238 -9.03 29.79 -8.00
C GLU A 238 -7.55 29.82 -7.58
N SER A 239 -7.26 30.13 -6.31
CA SER A 239 -5.89 30.12 -5.78
C SER A 239 -5.20 28.76 -5.92
N MET A 240 -5.98 27.66 -5.94
CA MET A 240 -5.48 26.29 -6.02
C MET A 240 -4.92 25.93 -7.41
N GLY A 241 -5.20 26.75 -8.44
CA GLY A 241 -4.77 26.45 -9.81
C GLY A 241 -5.43 25.18 -10.37
N ASN A 242 -4.68 24.45 -11.19
CA ASN A 242 -5.08 23.13 -11.64
C ASN A 242 -4.96 22.16 -10.46
N CYS A 243 -6.06 21.49 -10.14
CA CYS A 243 -6.15 20.70 -8.91
C CYS A 243 -6.89 19.38 -9.12
N ILE A 244 -6.47 18.36 -8.39
CA ILE A 244 -7.17 17.08 -8.23
C ILE A 244 -7.35 16.78 -6.75
N ALA A 245 -8.51 16.26 -6.36
CA ALA A 245 -8.70 15.60 -5.07
C ALA A 245 -9.20 14.17 -5.27
N ILE A 246 -8.65 13.22 -4.51
CA ILE A 246 -8.89 11.78 -4.68
C ILE A 246 -9.28 11.19 -3.32
N ASN A 247 -10.38 10.44 -3.28
CA ASN A 247 -10.80 9.66 -2.12
C ASN A 247 -10.23 8.24 -2.18
N HIS A 248 -9.76 7.74 -1.04
CA HIS A 248 -9.11 6.45 -0.89
C HIS A 248 -9.72 5.68 0.28
N VAL A 249 -9.62 4.35 0.23
CA VAL A 249 -9.55 3.57 1.48
C VAL A 249 -8.26 3.97 2.18
N ASN A 250 -8.30 4.26 3.48
CA ASN A 250 -7.15 4.81 4.20
C ASN A 250 -5.92 3.89 4.08
N PRO A 251 -4.85 4.31 3.38
CA PRO A 251 -3.66 3.48 3.18
C PRO A 251 -2.76 3.44 4.42
N PHE A 252 -3.09 4.18 5.48
CA PHE A 252 -2.35 4.24 6.73
C PHE A 252 -3.03 3.47 7.88
N ASN A 253 -4.21 2.91 7.63
CA ASN A 253 -4.98 2.26 8.68
C ASN A 253 -4.26 0.98 9.18
N GLY A 254 -4.06 0.89 10.49
CA GLY A 254 -3.30 -0.20 11.13
C GLY A 254 -1.79 0.03 11.20
N HIS A 255 -1.28 1.20 10.79
CA HIS A 255 0.12 1.57 10.99
C HIS A 255 0.35 2.04 12.44
N SER A 256 1.59 1.91 12.92
CA SER A 256 1.98 2.13 14.33
C SER A 256 1.89 3.57 14.83
N ASP A 257 1.51 4.50 13.96
CA ASP A 257 1.55 5.94 14.21
C ASP A 257 0.16 6.59 14.23
N ASN A 258 -0.87 5.77 14.46
CA ASN A 258 -2.23 6.15 14.84
C ASN A 258 -3.00 7.01 13.82
N ARG A 259 -2.59 7.05 12.54
CA ARG A 259 -3.37 7.61 11.42
C ARG A 259 -4.53 6.67 11.04
N SER A 260 -5.50 6.59 11.95
CA SER A 260 -6.65 5.69 11.90
C SER A 260 -7.86 6.31 11.19
N GLY A 261 -8.77 5.45 10.76
CA GLY A 261 -9.98 5.84 10.02
C GLY A 261 -10.15 5.01 8.76
N ALA A 262 -11.39 4.85 8.30
CA ALA A 262 -11.70 4.02 7.13
C ALA A 262 -11.21 4.62 5.81
N TYR A 263 -11.16 5.94 5.71
CA TYR A 263 -10.96 6.66 4.45
C TYR A 263 -9.86 7.70 4.53
N ALA A 264 -9.34 8.09 3.36
CA ALA A 264 -8.42 9.21 3.22
C ALA A 264 -8.75 10.06 1.99
N ARG A 265 -8.40 11.36 2.02
CA ARG A 265 -8.45 12.24 0.85
C ARG A 265 -7.09 12.87 0.61
N SER A 266 -6.55 12.71 -0.60
CA SER A 266 -5.37 13.43 -1.06
C SER A 266 -5.76 14.59 -1.99
N ILE A 267 -5.00 15.68 -1.95
CA ILE A 267 -5.21 16.88 -2.77
C ILE A 267 -3.88 17.31 -3.37
N TYR A 268 -3.91 17.64 -4.67
CA TYR A 268 -2.76 18.00 -5.49
C TYR A 268 -3.10 19.32 -6.18
N MET A 269 -2.40 20.40 -5.84
CA MET A 269 -2.66 21.75 -6.38
C MET A 269 -1.50 22.29 -7.20
N HIS A 270 -1.74 23.44 -7.85
CA HIS A 270 -0.77 24.17 -8.68
C HIS A 270 -0.21 23.39 -9.86
N MET A 271 -0.87 22.32 -10.31
CA MET A 271 -0.36 21.47 -11.38
C MET A 271 -0.15 22.26 -12.69
N ALA A 272 0.79 21.84 -13.53
CA ALA A 272 1.12 22.57 -14.76
C ALA A 272 -0.03 22.51 -15.78
N GLU A 273 -0.67 21.34 -15.89
CA GLU A 273 -1.69 21.06 -16.90
C GLU A 273 -3.05 20.82 -16.27
N ASN A 274 -4.11 21.00 -17.08
CA ASN A 274 -5.46 20.66 -16.67
C ASN A 274 -5.55 19.16 -16.37
N PRO A 275 -6.24 18.74 -15.28
CA PRO A 275 -6.54 17.36 -15.01
C PRO A 275 -7.11 16.62 -16.23
N THR A 276 -6.49 15.47 -16.57
CA THR A 276 -6.99 14.57 -17.61
C THR A 276 -8.02 13.57 -17.08
N VAL A 277 -8.02 13.36 -15.75
CA VAL A 277 -9.04 12.59 -15.00
C VAL A 277 -10.21 13.48 -14.61
N ARG A 278 -11.35 12.86 -14.27
CA ARG A 278 -12.62 13.53 -13.91
C ARG A 278 -13.21 12.94 -12.63
N PRO A 279 -14.07 13.67 -11.90
CA PRO A 279 -14.78 13.12 -10.76
C PRO A 279 -15.52 11.82 -11.12
N GLY A 280 -15.34 10.78 -10.31
CA GLY A 280 -15.84 9.43 -10.54
C GLY A 280 -14.83 8.48 -11.18
N ASP A 281 -13.75 8.98 -11.80
CA ASP A 281 -12.73 8.13 -12.39
C ASP A 281 -11.96 7.36 -11.32
N THR A 282 -11.64 6.09 -11.61
CA THR A 282 -10.74 5.30 -10.77
C THR A 282 -9.31 5.61 -11.14
N VAL A 283 -8.46 5.72 -10.11
CA VAL A 283 -7.00 5.84 -10.26
C VAL A 283 -6.30 4.73 -9.51
N LYS A 284 -5.12 4.36 -9.99
CA LYS A 284 -4.24 3.38 -9.35
C LYS A 284 -3.12 4.04 -8.57
N LYS A 285 -2.67 3.39 -7.49
CA LYS A 285 -1.44 3.76 -6.78
C LYS A 285 -0.29 3.91 -7.78
N GLY A 286 0.38 5.06 -7.72
CA GLY A 286 1.49 5.41 -8.60
C GLY A 286 1.09 5.77 -10.02
N GLN A 287 -0.20 5.86 -10.34
CA GLN A 287 -0.64 6.41 -11.62
C GLN A 287 -0.24 7.88 -11.71
N ILE A 288 0.35 8.27 -12.85
CA ILE A 288 0.58 9.68 -13.18
C ILE A 288 -0.77 10.37 -13.35
N ILE A 289 -0.98 11.43 -12.59
CA ILE A 289 -2.21 12.24 -12.60
C ILE A 289 -1.97 13.69 -13.04
N GLY A 290 -0.71 14.05 -13.32
CA GLY A 290 -0.31 15.35 -13.81
C GLY A 290 1.20 15.58 -13.63
N THR A 291 1.61 16.84 -13.73
CA THR A 291 2.98 17.30 -13.51
C THR A 291 3.00 18.53 -12.59
N ILE A 292 4.10 18.71 -11.88
CA ILE A 292 4.33 19.86 -10.99
C ILE A 292 4.30 21.15 -11.82
N GLY A 293 3.68 22.20 -11.30
CA GLY A 293 3.58 23.48 -12.00
C GLY A 293 3.50 24.67 -11.04
N THR A 294 2.94 25.77 -11.56
CA THR A 294 2.80 27.04 -10.84
C THR A 294 1.47 27.75 -11.14
N THR A 295 0.42 26.98 -11.46
CA THR A 295 -0.91 27.56 -11.72
C THR A 295 -1.61 28.03 -10.44
N GLY A 296 -2.49 29.02 -10.55
CA GLY A 296 -3.12 29.64 -9.39
C GLY A 296 -2.18 30.60 -8.65
N VAL A 297 -2.38 30.75 -7.34
CA VAL A 297 -1.54 31.58 -6.48
C VAL A 297 -0.32 30.75 -6.05
N SER A 298 0.77 30.91 -6.77
CA SER A 298 2.04 30.20 -6.54
C SER A 298 3.21 31.16 -6.74
N SER A 299 4.32 30.96 -6.03
CA SER A 299 5.51 31.81 -6.13
C SER A 299 6.65 31.20 -6.95
N ALA A 300 6.58 29.89 -7.23
CA ALA A 300 7.51 29.12 -8.05
C ALA A 300 6.92 27.72 -8.32
N ASN A 301 7.52 26.93 -9.21
CA ASN A 301 7.12 25.54 -9.41
C ASN A 301 7.20 24.73 -8.10
N HIS A 302 6.07 24.18 -7.67
CA HIS A 302 5.98 23.25 -6.54
C HIS A 302 4.64 22.51 -6.58
N LEU A 303 4.58 21.34 -5.94
CA LEU A 303 3.31 20.65 -5.67
C LEU A 303 2.86 21.02 -4.26
N HIS A 304 1.70 21.66 -4.14
CA HIS A 304 1.04 21.82 -2.84
C HIS A 304 0.18 20.58 -2.58
N PHE A 305 0.65 19.75 -1.66
CA PHE A 305 0.11 18.43 -1.36
C PHE A 305 -0.52 18.38 0.03
N SER A 306 -1.78 17.97 0.09
CA SER A 306 -2.53 17.80 1.33
C SER A 306 -3.11 16.39 1.41
N ILE A 307 -3.20 15.85 2.62
CA ILE A 307 -3.70 14.50 2.90
C ILE A 307 -4.43 14.47 4.23
N SER A 308 -5.55 13.76 4.30
CA SER A 308 -6.26 13.55 5.57
C SER A 308 -6.95 12.24 5.65
N VAL A 309 -7.23 11.81 6.88
CA VAL A 309 -7.85 10.53 7.20
C VAL A 309 -9.12 10.72 8.01
N GLY A 310 -10.01 9.73 7.99
CA GLY A 310 -11.19 9.76 8.85
C GLY A 310 -12.26 8.74 8.48
N ASN A 311 -13.34 8.75 9.25
CA ASN A 311 -14.49 7.86 9.07
C ASN A 311 -15.68 8.54 8.37
N GLY A 312 -15.57 9.85 8.08
CA GLY A 312 -16.66 10.60 7.46
C GLY A 312 -17.02 10.04 6.09
N SER A 313 -18.30 9.80 5.83
CA SER A 313 -18.78 9.25 4.56
C SER A 313 -18.40 10.10 3.36
N SER A 314 -18.22 11.41 3.53
CA SER A 314 -17.73 12.34 2.50
C SER A 314 -16.32 12.03 1.98
N LEU A 315 -15.51 11.29 2.76
CA LEU A 315 -14.18 10.82 2.37
C LEU A 315 -14.23 9.46 1.65
N ALA A 316 -15.37 8.79 1.62
CA ALA A 316 -15.48 7.46 1.01
C ALA A 316 -15.23 7.52 -0.51
N PRO A 317 -14.51 6.55 -1.09
CA PRO A 317 -14.42 6.41 -2.54
C PRO A 317 -15.81 6.42 -3.20
N GLY A 318 -15.94 7.19 -4.30
CA GLY A 318 -17.20 7.37 -5.01
C GLY A 318 -17.99 8.62 -4.61
N GLN A 319 -17.66 9.25 -3.47
CA GLN A 319 -18.19 10.59 -3.17
C GLN A 319 -17.47 11.65 -4.00
N THR A 320 -18.24 12.55 -4.60
CA THR A 320 -17.74 13.63 -5.46
C THR A 320 -17.95 15.01 -4.82
N GLY A 321 -17.22 15.99 -5.32
CA GLY A 321 -17.27 17.37 -4.87
C GLY A 321 -16.11 17.77 -3.96
N TRP A 322 -15.96 19.09 -3.85
CA TRP A 322 -15.08 19.70 -2.86
C TRP A 322 -15.72 19.55 -1.48
N ILE A 323 -14.92 19.19 -0.48
CA ILE A 323 -15.37 19.15 0.89
C ILE A 323 -14.52 20.11 1.70
N GLN A 324 -15.19 21.04 2.39
CA GLN A 324 -14.57 21.89 3.39
C GLN A 324 -14.29 21.04 4.62
N ILE A 325 -13.24 20.23 4.58
CA ILE A 325 -12.86 19.45 5.74
C ILE A 325 -12.11 20.43 6.61
N LYS A 326 -12.79 20.94 7.64
CA LYS A 326 -12.51 22.26 8.21
C LYS A 326 -11.07 22.51 8.71
N PHE A 327 -10.17 21.51 8.72
CA PHE A 327 -8.72 21.70 8.91
C PHE A 327 -7.84 20.72 8.11
N LEU A 328 -8.07 20.50 6.81
CA LEU A 328 -7.15 19.66 6.02
C LEU A 328 -5.82 20.33 5.70
N PRO A 329 -4.67 19.64 5.91
CA PRO A 329 -4.58 18.29 6.41
C PRO A 329 -4.79 18.24 7.92
N ASP A 330 -5.52 17.25 8.41
CA ASP A 330 -5.75 17.05 9.84
C ASP A 330 -4.51 16.59 10.61
N PHE A 331 -3.39 16.38 9.91
CA PHE A 331 -2.05 16.15 10.44
C PHE A 331 -0.97 16.73 9.50
N ASN A 332 0.26 16.91 9.98
CA ASN A 332 1.37 17.32 9.11
C ASN A 332 1.74 16.18 8.13
N PRO A 333 1.65 16.37 6.80
CA PRO A 333 1.96 15.32 5.83
C PRO A 333 3.37 14.72 5.97
N VAL A 334 4.36 15.44 6.52
CA VAL A 334 5.71 14.88 6.76
C VAL A 334 5.67 13.62 7.62
N TYR A 335 4.74 13.51 8.57
CA TYR A 335 4.62 12.31 9.40
C TYR A 335 4.14 11.09 8.61
N ALA A 336 3.34 11.31 7.57
CA ALA A 336 2.93 10.26 6.65
C ALA A 336 3.97 9.95 5.57
N PHE A 337 4.92 10.84 5.36
CA PHE A 337 5.88 10.77 4.28
C PHE A 337 7.27 11.15 4.81
N PRO A 338 7.88 10.29 5.64
CA PRO A 338 9.03 10.64 6.48
C PRO A 338 10.34 10.89 5.72
N GLU A 339 10.42 10.50 4.45
CA GLU A 339 11.59 10.82 3.60
C GLU A 339 11.60 12.28 3.10
N TYR A 340 10.50 13.02 3.24
CA TYR A 340 10.49 14.44 2.91
C TYR A 340 11.33 15.23 3.91
N SER A 341 12.26 16.02 3.39
CA SER A 341 13.14 16.91 4.15
C SER A 341 13.17 18.30 3.55
N LEU A 342 13.58 19.29 4.35
CA LEU A 342 13.78 20.66 3.87
C LEU A 342 14.96 20.74 2.87
#